data_AF-F7IQY7-F1
#
_entry.id   AF-F7IQY7-F1
#
_cell.length_a   1.000
_cell.length_b   1.000
_cell.length_c   1.000
_cell.angle_alpha   90.00
_cell.angle_beta   90.00
_cell.angle_gamma   90.00
#
_symmetry.space_group_name_H-M   'P 1'
#
loop_
_entity.id
_entity.type
_entity.pdbx_description
1 polymer ?
#
loop_
_entity_poly.entity_id
_entity_poly.type
_entity_poly.pdbx_seq_one_letter_code
_entity_poly.pdbx_strand_id
1 'polypeptide(L)'
;MSEQIRVPVTGAAGQIAYSLLYSIGNGSVFGKDQPVILMLLDTTPMMGVLDGVLMELQDCALPLLKDVIATDKEEVAFKDLDVAILVGSMPRREGMERKDLLKANVKIFKSQGAALDKYAKKSVKVIVVGNPANTNCLTASKSAPSIPKENFSCLTRLDHNRAKAQYPDVNHAKVKLQGKEVGVYEALKDDNWLKGEFVTGEFVSMGVISDGNSYGVPDDLLYSFPVVIKNKTWKFVEGLPINDFSREKMDLTAKELTEEKETAFEFLSSA
;
A
#
# COMPACT_ATOMS: atom_id res chain seq x y z
N MET A 1 -3.51 -29.18 -3.69
CA MET A 1 -3.15 -27.85 -4.21
C MET A 1 -3.95 -26.83 -3.42
N SER A 2 -3.31 -25.75 -2.97
CA SER A 2 -4.01 -24.64 -2.30
C SER A 2 -5.09 -24.06 -3.19
N GLU A 3 -6.18 -23.57 -2.59
CA GLU A 3 -7.24 -22.88 -3.33
C GLU A 3 -6.66 -21.65 -4.04
N GLN A 4 -7.03 -21.42 -5.30
CA GLN A 4 -6.56 -20.28 -6.07
C GLN A 4 -7.11 -18.97 -5.50
N ILE A 5 -6.29 -17.92 -5.48
CA ILE A 5 -6.72 -16.57 -5.05
C ILE A 5 -6.91 -15.64 -6.24
N ARG A 6 -7.89 -14.75 -6.16
CA ARG A 6 -8.15 -13.72 -7.19
C ARG A 6 -7.58 -12.38 -6.74
N VAL A 7 -6.73 -11.78 -7.57
CA VAL A 7 -5.97 -10.58 -7.24
C VAL A 7 -6.10 -9.54 -8.35
N PRO A 8 -6.87 -8.45 -8.20
CA PRO A 8 -6.78 -7.36 -9.14
C PRO A 8 -5.58 -6.47 -8.91
N VAL A 9 -5.14 -5.93 -10.02
CA VAL A 9 -4.26 -4.77 -10.09
C VAL A 9 -4.98 -3.73 -10.94
N THR A 10 -5.33 -2.58 -10.36
CA THR A 10 -5.91 -1.47 -11.13
C THR A 10 -4.79 -0.59 -11.70
N GLY A 11 -5.04 0.12 -12.81
CA GLY A 11 -3.97 0.83 -13.51
C GLY A 11 -2.92 -0.16 -14.06
N ALA A 12 -3.38 -1.32 -14.49
CA ALA A 12 -2.54 -2.46 -14.84
C ALA A 12 -1.65 -2.23 -16.07
N ALA A 13 -1.97 -1.26 -16.92
CA ALA A 13 -1.13 -0.84 -18.04
C ALA A 13 -0.04 0.17 -17.62
N GLY A 14 -0.03 0.61 -16.36
CA GLY A 14 0.95 1.55 -15.82
C GLY A 14 2.29 0.92 -15.42
N GLN A 15 3.31 1.76 -15.26
CA GLN A 15 4.69 1.32 -14.97
C GLN A 15 4.84 0.52 -13.65
N ILE A 16 4.11 0.92 -12.61
CA ILE A 16 4.13 0.22 -11.32
C ILE A 16 3.59 -1.20 -11.50
N ALA A 17 2.46 -1.35 -12.19
CA ALA A 17 1.86 -2.65 -12.45
C ALA A 17 2.78 -3.51 -13.33
N TYR A 18 3.35 -2.94 -14.39
CA TYR A 18 4.30 -3.64 -15.26
C TYR A 18 5.46 -4.29 -14.47
N SER A 19 6.00 -3.60 -13.47
CA SER A 19 7.05 -4.15 -12.60
C SER A 19 6.54 -5.12 -11.52
N LEU A 20 5.28 -5.01 -11.13
CA LEU A 20 4.66 -5.78 -10.05
C LEU A 20 4.15 -7.15 -10.52
N LEU A 21 3.52 -7.21 -11.70
CA LEU A 21 2.75 -8.38 -12.16
C LEU A 21 3.60 -9.65 -12.25
N TYR A 22 4.83 -9.55 -12.77
CA TYR A 22 5.77 -10.67 -12.80
C TYR A 22 6.07 -11.23 -11.40
N SER A 23 6.28 -10.35 -10.42
CA SER A 23 6.59 -10.75 -9.04
C SER A 23 5.41 -11.45 -8.35
N ILE A 24 4.18 -11.07 -8.71
CA ILE A 24 2.98 -11.79 -8.26
C ILE A 24 2.94 -13.17 -8.92
N GLY A 25 3.02 -13.22 -10.26
CA GLY A 25 2.87 -14.46 -11.02
C GLY A 25 3.97 -15.50 -10.76
N ASN A 26 5.19 -15.07 -10.41
CA ASN A 26 6.30 -15.98 -10.07
C ASN A 26 6.26 -16.50 -8.62
N GLY A 27 5.25 -16.10 -7.82
CA GLY A 27 5.04 -16.55 -6.44
C GLY A 27 5.88 -15.84 -5.38
N SER A 28 6.58 -14.75 -5.71
CA SER A 28 7.39 -14.02 -4.71
C SER A 28 6.54 -13.22 -3.71
N VAL A 29 5.26 -12.97 -4.04
CA VAL A 29 4.34 -12.23 -3.17
C VAL A 29 3.51 -13.17 -2.28
N PHE A 30 2.87 -14.19 -2.86
CA PHE A 30 1.93 -15.06 -2.15
C PHE A 30 2.47 -16.44 -1.79
N GLY A 31 3.71 -16.75 -2.17
CA GLY A 31 4.36 -18.03 -1.94
C GLY A 31 4.47 -18.89 -3.20
N LYS A 32 5.45 -19.81 -3.19
CA LYS A 32 5.79 -20.66 -4.34
C LYS A 32 4.78 -21.79 -4.62
N ASP A 33 3.79 -21.97 -3.74
CA ASP A 33 2.76 -23.00 -3.83
C ASP A 33 1.34 -22.42 -3.93
N GLN A 34 1.19 -21.10 -4.11
CA GLN A 34 -0.10 -20.42 -4.14
C GLN A 34 -0.51 -20.08 -5.59
N PRO A 35 -1.50 -20.76 -6.18
CA PRO A 35 -2.04 -20.40 -7.48
C PRO A 35 -2.76 -19.04 -7.43
N VAL A 36 -2.63 -18.24 -8.50
CA VAL A 36 -3.21 -16.90 -8.62
C VAL A 36 -3.97 -16.75 -9.94
N ILE A 37 -5.11 -16.06 -9.88
CA ILE A 37 -5.80 -15.47 -11.03
C ILE A 37 -5.58 -13.96 -10.96
N LEU A 38 -4.97 -13.39 -12.00
CA LEU A 38 -4.76 -11.94 -12.09
C LEU A 38 -5.94 -11.27 -12.80
N MET A 39 -6.52 -10.26 -12.14
CA MET A 39 -7.56 -9.41 -12.73
C MET A 39 -6.94 -8.06 -13.08
N LEU A 40 -6.72 -7.79 -14.36
CA LEU A 40 -6.08 -6.56 -14.80
C LEU A 40 -7.15 -5.54 -15.19
N LEU A 41 -7.26 -4.46 -14.41
CA LEU A 41 -8.20 -3.36 -14.67
C LEU A 41 -7.43 -2.12 -15.15
N ASP A 42 -7.84 -1.59 -16.30
CA ASP A 42 -7.42 -0.27 -16.75
C ASP A 42 -8.58 0.46 -17.46
N THR A 43 -8.33 1.66 -17.96
CA THR A 43 -9.31 2.45 -18.71
C THR A 43 -9.46 1.90 -20.14
N THR A 44 -10.63 2.11 -20.75
CA THR A 44 -10.90 1.66 -22.14
C THR A 44 -9.80 2.04 -23.15
N PRO A 45 -9.23 3.27 -23.13
CA PRO A 45 -8.14 3.62 -24.05
C PRO A 45 -6.85 2.82 -23.86
N MET A 46 -6.64 2.21 -22.69
CA MET A 46 -5.44 1.44 -22.34
C MET A 46 -5.58 -0.06 -22.64
N MET A 47 -6.74 -0.53 -23.09
CA MET A 47 -6.98 -1.96 -23.32
C MET A 47 -5.99 -2.59 -24.31
N GLY A 48 -5.61 -1.86 -25.37
CA GLY A 48 -4.61 -2.37 -26.32
C GLY A 48 -3.21 -2.53 -25.71
N VAL A 49 -2.84 -1.69 -24.73
CA VAL A 49 -1.59 -1.87 -23.95
C VAL A 49 -1.73 -3.08 -23.04
N LEU A 50 -2.91 -3.25 -22.44
CA LEU A 50 -3.18 -4.34 -21.52
C LEU A 50 -3.15 -5.71 -22.19
N ASP A 51 -3.59 -5.80 -23.45
CA ASP A 51 -3.44 -6.99 -24.28
C ASP A 51 -1.96 -7.35 -24.46
N GLY A 52 -1.09 -6.36 -24.68
CA GLY A 52 0.37 -6.56 -24.74
C GLY A 52 0.94 -7.11 -23.43
N VAL A 53 0.55 -6.53 -22.29
CA VAL A 53 0.95 -7.02 -20.96
C VAL A 53 0.49 -8.46 -20.73
N LEU A 54 -0.72 -8.81 -21.19
CA LEU A 54 -1.25 -10.16 -21.09
C LEU A 54 -0.42 -11.16 -21.92
N MET A 55 -0.01 -10.79 -23.13
CA MET A 55 0.89 -11.61 -23.95
C MET A 55 2.24 -11.83 -23.24
N GLU A 56 2.84 -10.78 -22.68
CA GLU A 56 4.11 -10.91 -21.94
C GLU A 56 4.00 -11.83 -20.71
N LEU A 57 2.88 -11.77 -19.98
CA LEU A 57 2.65 -12.66 -18.84
C LEU A 57 2.50 -14.13 -19.25
N GLN A 58 1.90 -14.39 -20.42
CA GLN A 58 1.81 -15.74 -20.99
C GLN A 58 3.19 -16.26 -21.42
N ASP A 59 3.98 -15.41 -22.07
CA ASP A 59 5.34 -15.74 -22.53
C ASP A 59 6.32 -15.99 -21.37
N CYS A 60 6.05 -15.44 -20.18
CA CYS A 60 6.80 -15.74 -18.96
C CYS A 60 6.60 -17.17 -18.43
N ALA A 61 5.63 -17.93 -18.96
CA ALA A 61 5.36 -19.33 -18.61
C ALA A 61 5.28 -19.59 -17.08
N LEU A 62 4.56 -18.72 -16.35
CA LEU A 62 4.49 -18.73 -14.90
C LEU A 62 3.50 -19.80 -14.39
N PRO A 63 3.93 -20.92 -13.79
CA PRO A 63 3.06 -22.07 -13.49
C PRO A 63 1.99 -21.80 -12.40
N LEU A 64 2.22 -20.78 -11.58
CA LEU A 64 1.28 -20.33 -10.54
C LEU A 64 0.16 -19.45 -11.11
N LEU A 65 0.36 -18.86 -12.28
CA LEU A 65 -0.62 -18.00 -12.92
C LEU A 65 -1.64 -18.87 -13.66
N LYS A 66 -2.81 -19.04 -13.06
CA LYS A 66 -3.86 -19.94 -13.58
C LYS A 66 -4.72 -19.28 -14.64
N ASP A 67 -4.89 -17.97 -14.55
CA ASP A 67 -5.61 -17.16 -15.52
C ASP A 67 -5.20 -15.69 -15.40
N VAL A 68 -5.35 -14.94 -16.49
CA VAL A 68 -5.12 -13.49 -16.57
C VAL A 68 -6.29 -12.88 -17.33
N ILE A 69 -7.06 -12.04 -16.64
CA ILE A 69 -8.28 -11.43 -17.20
C ILE A 69 -8.06 -9.93 -17.30
N ALA A 70 -7.92 -9.42 -18.53
CA ALA A 70 -7.88 -8.00 -18.84
C ALA A 70 -9.32 -7.45 -19.03
N THR A 71 -9.62 -6.29 -18.43
CA THR A 71 -10.95 -5.67 -18.51
C THR A 71 -10.87 -4.17 -18.26
N ASP A 72 -11.84 -3.42 -18.79
CA ASP A 72 -12.13 -2.03 -18.45
C ASP A 72 -13.40 -1.89 -17.57
N LYS A 73 -13.97 -3.01 -17.13
CA LYS A 73 -15.21 -3.09 -16.36
C LYS A 73 -14.97 -3.48 -14.92
N GLU A 74 -15.45 -2.65 -13.99
CA GLU A 74 -15.31 -2.88 -12.54
C GLU A 74 -16.03 -4.16 -12.09
N GLU A 75 -17.21 -4.48 -12.64
CA GLU A 75 -17.96 -5.69 -12.27
C GLU A 75 -17.23 -7.00 -12.61
N VAL A 76 -16.33 -6.96 -13.59
CA VAL A 76 -15.47 -8.10 -13.94
C VAL A 76 -14.26 -8.11 -13.01
N ALA A 77 -13.58 -6.96 -12.88
CA ALA A 77 -12.34 -6.84 -12.13
C ALA A 77 -12.51 -7.10 -10.62
N PHE A 78 -13.64 -6.68 -10.05
CA PHE A 78 -13.88 -6.72 -8.60
C PHE A 78 -14.63 -7.96 -8.10
N LYS A 79 -14.89 -8.93 -8.98
CA LYS A 79 -15.66 -10.13 -8.64
C LYS A 79 -14.87 -11.17 -7.85
N ASP A 80 -15.41 -11.57 -6.70
CA ASP A 80 -14.97 -12.69 -5.84
C ASP A 80 -13.51 -12.58 -5.35
N LEU A 81 -13.02 -11.37 -5.12
CA LEU A 81 -11.61 -11.10 -4.83
C LEU A 81 -11.15 -11.49 -3.42
N ASP A 82 -9.89 -11.91 -3.32
CA ASP A 82 -9.20 -12.18 -2.06
C ASP A 82 -8.24 -11.04 -1.65
N VAL A 83 -7.63 -10.37 -2.62
CA VAL A 83 -6.71 -9.25 -2.41
C VAL A 83 -6.94 -8.21 -3.50
N ALA A 84 -7.03 -6.92 -3.19
CA ALA A 84 -7.13 -5.86 -4.18
C ALA A 84 -5.98 -4.86 -4.09
N ILE A 85 -5.21 -4.70 -5.18
CA ILE A 85 -4.09 -3.76 -5.25
C ILE A 85 -4.50 -2.57 -6.15
N LEU A 86 -4.86 -1.47 -5.51
CA LEU A 86 -5.41 -0.29 -6.18
C LEU A 86 -4.28 0.69 -6.52
N VAL A 87 -3.68 0.54 -7.70
CA VAL A 87 -2.59 1.39 -8.20
C VAL A 87 -3.11 2.53 -9.08
N GLY A 88 -4.16 2.25 -9.86
CA GLY A 88 -4.75 3.18 -10.81
C GLY A 88 -5.20 4.48 -10.14
N SER A 89 -4.52 5.57 -10.48
CA SER A 89 -4.85 6.93 -10.07
C SER A 89 -4.47 7.90 -11.19
N MET A 90 -5.15 9.03 -11.24
CA MET A 90 -4.78 10.10 -12.17
C MET A 90 -3.43 10.69 -11.71
N PRO A 91 -2.41 10.72 -12.58
CA PRO A 91 -1.18 11.42 -12.27
C PRO A 91 -1.40 12.93 -12.32
N ARG A 92 -0.62 13.67 -11.53
CA ARG A 92 -0.63 15.14 -11.59
C ARG A 92 -0.19 15.61 -12.97
N ARG A 93 -0.97 16.50 -13.60
CA ARG A 93 -0.63 17.15 -14.87
C ARG A 93 -0.14 18.57 -14.64
N GLU A 94 0.59 19.11 -15.62
CA GLU A 94 1.00 20.52 -15.61
C GLU A 94 -0.23 21.43 -15.50
N GLY A 95 -0.14 22.45 -14.66
CA GLY A 95 -1.25 23.37 -14.37
C GLY A 95 -2.31 22.85 -13.39
N MET A 96 -2.26 21.58 -12.97
CA MET A 96 -3.23 21.02 -12.03
C MET A 96 -2.91 21.40 -10.57
N GLU A 97 -3.90 21.95 -9.86
CA GLU A 97 -3.79 22.21 -8.43
C GLU A 97 -3.94 20.92 -7.61
N ARG A 98 -3.43 20.91 -6.37
CA ARG A 98 -3.54 19.75 -5.45
C ARG A 98 -5.01 19.34 -5.23
N LYS A 99 -5.91 20.33 -5.12
CA LYS A 99 -7.35 20.11 -4.91
C LYS A 99 -8.03 19.42 -6.09
N ASP A 100 -7.62 19.73 -7.33
CA ASP A 100 -8.20 19.14 -8.54
C ASP A 100 -7.80 17.67 -8.67
N LEU A 101 -6.52 17.38 -8.39
CA LEU A 101 -5.99 16.02 -8.34
C LEU A 101 -6.71 15.19 -7.27
N LEU A 102 -6.86 15.76 -6.07
CA LEU A 102 -7.61 15.12 -4.99
C LEU A 102 -9.04 14.80 -5.43
N LYS A 103 -9.76 15.80 -5.97
CA LYS A 103 -11.14 15.66 -6.44
C LYS A 103 -11.30 14.57 -7.52
N ALA A 104 -10.37 14.47 -8.45
CA ALA A 104 -10.39 13.44 -9.49
C ALA A 104 -10.17 12.04 -8.88
N ASN A 105 -9.16 11.89 -8.02
CA ASN A 105 -8.82 10.59 -7.45
C ASN A 105 -9.85 10.09 -6.44
N VAL A 106 -10.41 10.94 -5.57
CA VAL A 106 -11.42 10.48 -4.60
C VAL A 106 -12.68 9.94 -5.29
N LYS A 107 -13.04 10.43 -6.48
CA LYS A 107 -14.15 9.87 -7.28
C LYS A 107 -13.83 8.44 -7.76
N ILE A 108 -12.60 8.21 -8.22
CA ILE A 108 -12.13 6.88 -8.65
C ILE A 108 -12.22 5.91 -7.47
N PHE A 109 -11.68 6.29 -6.32
CA PHE A 109 -11.64 5.41 -5.15
C PHE A 109 -13.00 5.24 -4.47
N LYS A 110 -13.93 6.20 -4.61
CA LYS A 110 -15.35 6.01 -4.24
C LYS A 110 -16.00 4.93 -5.12
N SER A 111 -15.80 4.97 -6.44
CA SER A 111 -16.32 3.95 -7.36
C SER A 111 -15.72 2.57 -7.05
N GLN A 112 -14.39 2.48 -6.93
CA GLN A 112 -13.71 1.22 -6.62
C GLN A 112 -14.10 0.67 -5.24
N GLY A 113 -14.29 1.53 -4.24
CA GLY A 113 -14.82 1.13 -2.93
C GLY A 113 -16.23 0.54 -3.05
N ALA A 114 -17.12 1.19 -3.80
CA ALA A 114 -18.46 0.65 -4.05
C ALA A 114 -18.45 -0.66 -4.85
N ALA A 115 -17.53 -0.81 -5.81
CA ALA A 115 -17.33 -2.05 -6.56
C ALA A 115 -16.82 -3.19 -5.68
N LEU A 116 -15.85 -2.91 -4.79
CA LEU A 116 -15.38 -3.84 -3.77
C LEU A 116 -16.55 -4.28 -2.87
N ASP A 117 -17.30 -3.31 -2.35
CA ASP A 117 -18.46 -3.57 -1.51
C ASP A 117 -19.47 -4.49 -2.20
N LYS A 118 -19.72 -4.27 -3.49
CA LYS A 118 -20.74 -5.00 -4.23
C LYS A 118 -20.29 -6.39 -4.68
N TYR A 119 -19.06 -6.54 -5.15
CA TYR A 119 -18.62 -7.72 -5.92
C TYR A 119 -17.52 -8.56 -5.26
N ALA A 120 -16.75 -8.00 -4.33
CA ALA A 120 -15.63 -8.72 -3.71
C ALA A 120 -16.09 -9.56 -2.51
N LYS A 121 -15.25 -10.53 -2.10
CA LYS A 121 -15.44 -11.22 -0.83
C LYS A 121 -15.30 -10.21 0.30
N LYS A 122 -16.10 -10.34 1.36
CA LYS A 122 -16.00 -9.44 2.52
C LYS A 122 -14.68 -9.57 3.29
N SER A 123 -13.97 -10.68 3.08
CA SER A 123 -12.63 -10.94 3.59
C SER A 123 -11.50 -10.33 2.75
N VAL A 124 -11.81 -9.67 1.62
CA VAL A 124 -10.81 -9.09 0.71
C VAL A 124 -9.85 -8.17 1.46
N LYS A 125 -8.55 -8.27 1.17
CA LYS A 125 -7.52 -7.35 1.69
C LYS A 125 -7.20 -6.29 0.64
N VAL A 126 -7.40 -5.02 0.97
CA VAL A 126 -7.26 -3.90 0.04
C VAL A 126 -5.99 -3.12 0.35
N ILE A 127 -5.16 -2.91 -0.68
CA ILE A 127 -3.89 -2.19 -0.62
C ILE A 127 -3.96 -1.05 -1.64
N VAL A 128 -3.98 0.18 -1.16
CA VAL A 128 -4.01 1.39 -1.99
C VAL A 128 -2.59 1.93 -2.18
N VAL A 129 -2.23 2.12 -3.45
CA VAL A 129 -0.95 2.69 -3.87
C VAL A 129 -1.16 4.04 -4.56
N GLY A 130 -2.26 4.21 -5.29
CA GLY A 130 -2.57 5.43 -6.02
C GLY A 130 -2.70 6.66 -5.12
N ASN A 131 -2.06 7.77 -5.48
CA ASN A 131 -1.98 8.97 -4.65
C ASN A 131 -3.22 9.87 -4.75
N PRO A 132 -3.58 10.63 -3.70
CA PRO A 132 -3.01 10.59 -2.35
C PRO A 132 -3.46 9.33 -1.58
N ALA A 133 -2.52 8.44 -1.25
CA ALA A 133 -2.82 7.06 -0.90
C ALA A 133 -3.69 6.93 0.37
N ASN A 134 -3.41 7.74 1.39
CA ASN A 134 -4.15 7.76 2.65
C ASN A 134 -5.62 8.16 2.43
N THR A 135 -5.85 9.32 1.81
CA THR A 135 -7.18 9.88 1.59
C THR A 135 -8.00 9.06 0.59
N ASN A 136 -7.36 8.53 -0.45
CA ASN A 136 -7.97 7.58 -1.39
C ASN A 136 -8.42 6.30 -0.68
N CYS A 137 -7.59 5.75 0.20
CA CYS A 137 -7.92 4.53 0.92
C CYS A 137 -9.00 4.74 1.98
N LEU A 138 -9.01 5.88 2.69
CA LEU A 138 -10.13 6.26 3.55
C LEU A 138 -11.43 6.37 2.75
N THR A 139 -11.38 6.99 1.57
CA THR A 139 -12.54 7.14 0.68
C THR A 139 -13.08 5.80 0.21
N ALA A 140 -12.20 4.90 -0.22
CA ALA A 140 -12.57 3.54 -0.62
C ALA A 140 -13.20 2.76 0.53
N SER A 141 -12.60 2.83 1.74
CA SER A 141 -13.12 2.18 2.94
C SER A 141 -14.50 2.69 3.32
N LYS A 142 -14.74 4.01 3.32
CA LYS A 142 -16.07 4.58 3.62
C LYS A 142 -17.12 4.24 2.56
N SER A 143 -16.71 3.95 1.33
CA SER A 143 -17.60 3.52 0.25
C SER A 143 -17.86 2.01 0.26
N ALA A 144 -17.25 1.28 1.20
CA ALA A 144 -17.36 -0.16 1.35
C ALA A 144 -17.75 -0.60 2.77
N PRO A 145 -18.92 -0.18 3.26
CA PRO A 145 -19.32 -0.39 4.66
C PRO A 145 -19.50 -1.87 5.04
N SER A 146 -19.68 -2.78 4.07
CA SER A 146 -19.79 -4.21 4.34
C SER A 146 -18.45 -4.94 4.47
N ILE A 147 -17.33 -4.26 4.19
CA ILE A 147 -15.98 -4.78 4.33
C ILE A 147 -15.36 -4.20 5.62
N PRO A 148 -14.76 -5.02 6.50
CA PRO A 148 -14.12 -4.53 7.72
C PRO A 148 -13.09 -3.45 7.43
N LYS A 149 -13.08 -2.36 8.22
CA LYS A 149 -12.15 -1.23 8.03
C LYS A 149 -10.69 -1.68 8.11
N GLU A 150 -10.40 -2.69 8.92
CA GLU A 150 -9.08 -3.27 9.14
C GLU A 150 -8.51 -3.97 7.89
N ASN A 151 -9.36 -4.23 6.89
CA ASN A 151 -8.93 -4.81 5.62
C ASN A 151 -8.41 -3.76 4.62
N PHE A 152 -8.60 -2.46 4.89
CA PHE A 152 -8.12 -1.38 4.05
C PHE A 152 -6.78 -0.85 4.55
N SER A 153 -5.82 -0.75 3.65
CA SER A 153 -4.51 -0.19 3.94
C SER A 153 -3.94 0.60 2.76
N CYS A 154 -3.04 1.54 3.06
CA CYS A 154 -2.30 2.25 2.03
C CYS A 154 -0.78 2.07 2.19
N LEU A 155 -0.07 2.20 1.07
CA LEU A 155 1.34 1.86 0.98
C LEU A 155 2.24 3.00 1.51
N THR A 156 2.74 2.85 2.73
CA THR A 156 3.88 3.64 3.26
C THR A 156 5.17 2.83 3.33
N ARG A 157 5.14 1.57 2.87
CA ARG A 157 6.28 0.65 2.90
C ARG A 157 7.43 1.11 2.00
N LEU A 158 7.14 1.84 0.93
CA LEU A 158 8.18 2.43 0.08
C LEU A 158 9.03 3.42 0.88
N ASP A 159 8.39 4.31 1.64
CA ASP A 159 9.10 5.29 2.47
C ASP A 159 9.79 4.64 3.66
N HIS A 160 9.20 3.61 4.26
CA HIS A 160 9.87 2.75 5.23
C HIS A 160 11.17 2.14 4.67
N ASN A 161 11.12 1.58 3.45
CA ASN A 161 12.31 0.99 2.81
C ASN A 161 13.35 2.07 2.45
N ARG A 162 12.91 3.25 1.99
CA ARG A 162 13.80 4.40 1.76
C ARG A 162 14.48 4.83 3.05
N ALA A 163 13.74 4.95 4.16
CA ALA A 163 14.31 5.29 5.46
C ALA A 163 15.37 4.26 5.89
N LYS A 164 15.10 2.96 5.70
CA LYS A 164 16.09 1.89 5.97
C LYS A 164 17.35 1.99 5.10
N ALA A 165 17.21 2.45 3.86
CA ALA A 165 18.35 2.67 2.98
C ALA A 165 19.16 3.93 3.34
N GLN A 166 18.56 4.88 4.06
CA GLN A 166 19.25 6.08 4.58
C GLN A 166 19.80 5.89 6.01
N TYR A 167 19.19 4.99 6.79
CA TYR A 167 19.49 4.75 8.21
C TYR A 167 19.31 3.26 8.52
N PRO A 168 20.32 2.54 9.03
CA PRO A 168 21.62 2.98 9.50
C PRO A 168 22.65 2.87 8.37
N ASP A 169 23.07 3.99 7.81
CA ASP A 169 24.26 3.98 6.96
C ASP A 169 25.50 3.80 7.86
N VAL A 170 25.77 2.55 8.18
CA VAL A 170 26.90 2.10 9.02
C VAL A 170 28.26 2.53 8.46
N ASN A 171 28.31 2.91 7.17
CA ASN A 171 29.51 3.44 6.54
C ASN A 171 29.80 4.90 6.97
N HIS A 172 28.78 5.65 7.40
CA HIS A 172 28.90 7.04 7.81
C HIS A 172 28.65 7.27 9.30
N ALA A 173 28.08 6.30 10.01
CA ALA A 173 27.85 6.37 11.44
C ALA A 173 29.15 6.19 12.25
N LYS A 174 29.28 6.93 13.35
CA LYS A 174 30.40 6.82 14.30
C LYS A 174 29.92 6.52 15.71
N VAL A 175 30.69 5.75 16.47
CA VAL A 175 30.46 5.44 17.88
C VAL A 175 31.70 5.73 18.71
N LYS A 176 31.49 6.06 20.00
CA LYS A 176 32.58 6.17 20.96
C LYS A 176 32.88 4.79 21.54
N LEU A 177 34.00 4.22 21.14
CA LEU A 177 34.54 2.99 21.73
C LEU A 177 35.78 3.36 22.55
N GLN A 178 35.75 3.09 23.86
CA GLN A 178 36.88 3.38 24.76
C GLN A 178 37.38 4.83 24.68
N GLY A 179 36.46 5.79 24.54
CA GLY A 179 36.78 7.22 24.46
C GLY A 179 37.27 7.71 23.09
N LYS A 180 37.47 6.81 22.11
CA LYS A 180 37.81 7.16 20.73
C LYS A 180 36.57 7.06 19.83
N GLU A 181 36.43 8.03 18.93
CA GLU A 181 35.41 7.98 17.89
C GLU A 181 35.89 7.08 16.74
N VAL A 182 35.11 6.03 16.44
CA VAL A 182 35.40 5.03 15.40
C VAL A 182 34.17 4.81 14.53
N GLY A 183 34.36 4.40 13.27
CA GLY A 183 33.25 4.06 12.39
C GLY A 183 32.45 2.87 12.94
N VAL A 184 31.12 2.89 12.84
CA VAL A 184 30.26 1.81 13.33
C VAL A 184 30.60 0.47 12.67
N TYR A 185 30.89 0.48 11.37
CA TYR A 185 31.34 -0.72 10.65
C TYR A 185 32.64 -1.30 11.24
N GLU A 186 33.63 -0.45 11.51
CA GLU A 186 34.91 -0.86 12.12
C GLU A 186 34.76 -1.30 13.58
N ALA A 187 33.77 -0.75 14.30
CA ALA A 187 33.50 -1.08 15.69
C ALA A 187 32.83 -2.44 15.84
N LEU A 188 31.88 -2.77 14.96
CA LEU A 188 31.08 -4.00 15.04
C LEU A 188 31.79 -5.20 14.39
N LYS A 189 32.41 -5.00 13.21
CA LYS A 189 33.10 -6.05 12.44
C LYS A 189 32.25 -7.32 12.19
N ASP A 190 30.93 -7.20 12.17
CA ASP A 190 30.00 -8.30 11.94
C ASP A 190 29.07 -7.98 10.78
N ASP A 191 29.51 -8.38 9.59
CA ASP A 191 28.75 -8.19 8.34
C ASP A 191 27.41 -8.92 8.34
N ASN A 192 27.33 -10.07 8.99
CA ASN A 192 26.11 -10.88 9.01
C ASN A 192 25.07 -10.22 9.91
N TRP A 193 25.48 -9.71 11.06
CA TRP A 193 24.61 -8.95 11.96
C TRP A 193 24.15 -7.63 11.32
N LEU A 194 25.08 -6.88 10.72
CA LEU A 194 24.80 -5.60 10.04
C LEU A 194 23.85 -5.74 8.85
N LYS A 195 23.92 -6.84 8.09
CA LYS A 195 23.07 -7.09 6.91
C LYS A 195 21.80 -7.90 7.24
N GLY A 196 21.75 -8.54 8.40
CA GLY A 196 20.65 -9.38 8.86
C GLY A 196 19.88 -8.73 10.02
N GLU A 197 20.23 -9.14 11.23
CA GLU A 197 19.47 -8.88 12.46
C GLU A 197 19.29 -7.38 12.76
N PHE A 198 20.28 -6.55 12.42
CA PHE A 198 20.23 -5.10 12.61
C PHE A 198 19.19 -4.39 11.73
N VAL A 199 18.90 -4.96 10.55
CA VAL A 199 18.00 -4.37 9.55
C VAL A 199 16.60 -5.00 9.61
N THR A 200 16.43 -6.11 10.33
CA THR A 200 15.11 -6.72 10.58
C THR A 200 14.39 -5.97 11.69
N GLY A 201 13.52 -5.03 11.31
CA GLY A 201 12.61 -4.38 12.26
C GLY A 201 11.57 -5.36 12.79
N GLU A 202 11.29 -5.32 14.09
CA GLU A 202 10.26 -6.11 14.77
C GLU A 202 8.84 -5.80 14.28
N PHE A 203 8.65 -4.65 13.64
CA PHE A 203 7.40 -4.15 13.09
C PHE A 203 7.63 -3.43 11.76
N VAL A 204 6.55 -3.22 11.00
CA VAL A 204 6.56 -2.52 9.72
C VAL A 204 5.66 -1.30 9.74
N SER A 205 5.90 -0.35 8.84
CA SER A 205 5.00 0.80 8.64
C SER A 205 3.87 0.42 7.70
N MET A 206 2.63 0.76 8.09
CA MET A 206 1.43 0.50 7.30
C MET A 206 0.41 1.61 7.54
N GLY A 207 -0.13 2.20 6.46
CA GLY A 207 -1.26 3.12 6.54
C GLY A 207 -2.54 2.35 6.81
N VAL A 208 -3.18 2.58 7.96
CA VAL A 208 -4.39 1.88 8.41
C VAL A 208 -5.34 2.86 9.11
N ILE A 209 -6.57 2.43 9.38
CA ILE A 209 -7.53 3.22 10.17
C ILE A 209 -6.96 3.50 11.57
N SER A 210 -7.07 4.74 12.04
CA SER A 210 -6.52 5.20 13.32
C SER A 210 -7.39 4.86 14.53
N ASP A 211 -8.62 4.38 14.33
CA ASP A 211 -9.60 4.10 15.37
C ASP A 211 -8.98 3.29 16.53
N GLY A 212 -8.95 3.88 17.73
CA GLY A 212 -8.48 3.22 18.96
C GLY A 212 -6.96 3.17 19.15
N ASN A 213 -6.19 3.95 18.40
CA ASN A 213 -4.75 4.06 18.60
C ASN A 213 -4.37 4.67 19.97
N SER A 214 -3.26 4.23 20.57
CA SER A 214 -2.76 4.76 21.85
C SER A 214 -1.82 5.97 21.70
N TYR A 215 -1.71 6.52 20.48
CA TYR A 215 -0.70 7.53 20.12
C TYR A 215 -1.24 8.96 20.06
N GLY A 216 -2.51 9.17 20.43
CA GLY A 216 -3.14 10.49 20.40
C GLY A 216 -3.38 11.04 18.99
N VAL A 217 -3.28 10.20 17.96
CA VAL A 217 -3.72 10.56 16.61
C VAL A 217 -5.26 10.52 16.59
N PRO A 218 -5.96 11.50 15.99
CA PRO A 218 -7.42 11.47 15.92
C PRO A 218 -7.95 10.20 15.23
N ASP A 219 -9.06 9.67 15.75
CA ASP A 219 -9.82 8.59 15.11
C ASP A 219 -10.37 9.02 13.74
N ASP A 220 -10.84 8.05 12.95
CA ASP A 220 -11.40 8.25 11.61
C ASP A 220 -10.42 8.92 10.62
N LEU A 221 -9.13 8.65 10.78
CA LEU A 221 -8.07 8.98 9.82
C LEU A 221 -7.44 7.70 9.30
N LEU A 222 -6.96 7.72 8.06
CA LEU A 222 -6.08 6.68 7.57
C LEU A 222 -4.62 7.15 7.72
N TYR A 223 -3.94 6.65 8.75
CA TYR A 223 -2.65 7.14 9.20
C TYR A 223 -1.64 5.98 9.25
N SER A 224 -0.36 6.27 9.02
CA SER A 224 0.68 5.24 9.03
C SER A 224 1.21 4.98 10.44
N PHE A 225 1.07 3.74 10.90
CA PHE A 225 1.51 3.32 12.23
C PHE A 225 2.58 2.22 12.16
N PRO A 226 3.37 2.03 13.24
CA PRO A 226 4.12 0.80 13.44
C PRO A 226 3.13 -0.34 13.75
N VAL A 227 3.17 -1.40 12.95
CA VAL A 227 2.30 -2.57 13.12
C VAL A 227 3.05 -3.88 13.08
N VAL A 228 2.53 -4.85 13.83
CA VAL A 228 2.88 -6.27 13.71
C VAL A 228 1.75 -7.00 13.01
N ILE A 229 2.08 -7.95 12.13
CA ILE A 229 1.10 -8.69 11.33
C ILE A 229 1.22 -10.18 11.62
N LYS A 230 0.10 -10.80 12.02
CA LYS A 230 -0.01 -12.24 12.21
C LYS A 230 -1.31 -12.74 11.61
N ASN A 231 -1.25 -13.82 10.84
CA ASN A 231 -2.43 -14.45 10.21
C ASN A 231 -3.31 -13.45 9.44
N LYS A 232 -2.69 -12.54 8.67
CA LYS A 232 -3.35 -11.48 7.89
C LYS A 232 -4.08 -10.40 8.71
N THR A 233 -3.86 -10.38 10.03
CA THR A 233 -4.37 -9.35 10.93
C THR A 233 -3.21 -8.52 11.46
N TRP A 234 -3.33 -7.20 11.36
CA TRP A 234 -2.36 -6.27 11.92
C TRP A 234 -2.80 -5.83 13.32
N LYS A 235 -1.84 -5.42 14.14
CA LYS A 235 -2.05 -4.74 15.41
C LYS A 235 -1.05 -3.59 15.54
N PHE A 236 -1.45 -2.50 16.18
CA PHE A 236 -0.52 -1.47 16.58
C PHE A 236 0.57 -2.06 17.48
N VAL A 237 1.80 -1.60 17.29
CA VAL A 237 2.77 -1.64 18.39
C VAL A 237 2.31 -0.62 19.41
N GLU A 238 2.37 -0.93 20.70
CA GLU A 238 1.95 -0.05 21.79
C GLU A 238 3.14 0.31 22.67
N GLY A 239 2.99 1.37 23.48
CA GLY A 239 3.98 1.73 24.52
C GLY A 239 5.30 2.32 24.01
N LEU A 240 5.42 2.67 22.73
CA LEU A 240 6.61 3.36 22.22
C LEU A 240 6.71 4.77 22.83
N PRO A 241 7.85 5.17 23.41
CA PRO A 241 8.02 6.51 23.98
C PRO A 241 8.02 7.56 22.87
N ILE A 242 7.17 8.59 23.02
CA ILE A 242 7.07 9.70 22.07
C ILE A 242 7.68 10.95 22.72
N ASN A 243 8.78 11.43 22.15
CA ASN A 243 9.40 12.71 22.56
C ASN A 243 8.74 13.90 21.85
N ASP A 244 9.07 15.12 22.29
CA ASP A 244 8.46 16.36 21.79
C ASP A 244 8.61 16.54 20.27
N PHE A 245 9.79 16.23 19.72
CA PHE A 245 10.03 16.31 18.27
C PHE A 245 9.13 15.35 17.50
N SER A 246 9.01 14.10 17.96
CA SER A 246 8.16 13.08 17.31
C SER A 246 6.70 13.49 17.42
N ARG A 247 6.27 14.00 18.57
CA ARG A 247 4.91 14.49 18.81
C ARG A 247 4.55 15.59 17.82
N GLU A 248 5.38 16.63 17.72
CA GLU A 248 5.15 17.73 16.79
C GLU A 248 4.97 17.25 15.35
N LYS A 249 5.84 16.35 14.87
CA LYS A 249 5.74 15.83 13.49
C LYS A 249 4.52 14.94 13.29
N MET A 250 4.17 14.11 14.27
CA MET A 250 2.98 13.28 14.20
C MET A 250 1.71 14.12 14.08
N ASP A 251 1.61 15.19 14.88
CA ASP A 251 0.45 16.08 14.91
C ASP A 251 0.32 16.91 13.63
N LEU A 252 1.44 17.36 13.05
CA LEU A 252 1.45 18.05 11.75
C LEU A 252 0.89 17.16 10.63
N THR A 253 1.31 15.89 10.55
CA THR A 253 0.75 14.95 9.57
C THR A 253 -0.72 14.65 9.83
N ALA A 254 -1.12 14.50 11.10
CA ALA A 254 -2.52 14.26 11.45
C ALA A 254 -3.41 15.45 11.03
N LYS A 255 -2.92 16.68 11.21
CA LYS A 255 -3.58 17.90 10.76
C LYS A 255 -3.74 17.93 9.23
N GLU A 256 -2.67 17.68 8.47
CA GLU A 256 -2.74 17.65 7.01
C GLU A 256 -3.73 16.60 6.50
N LEU A 257 -3.72 15.39 7.07
CA LEU A 257 -4.69 14.34 6.71
C LEU A 257 -6.12 14.70 7.08
N THR A 258 -6.34 15.46 8.15
CA THR A 258 -7.65 15.97 8.53
C THR A 258 -8.16 16.99 7.50
N GLU A 259 -7.31 17.94 7.09
CA GLU A 259 -7.64 18.94 6.06
C GLU A 259 -7.92 18.28 4.70
N GLU A 260 -7.12 17.29 4.30
CA GLU A 260 -7.38 16.52 3.07
C GLU A 260 -8.69 15.74 3.13
N LYS A 261 -8.96 15.10 4.28
CA LYS A 261 -10.21 14.37 4.54
C LYS A 261 -11.42 15.29 4.39
N GLU A 262 -11.42 16.44 5.06
CA GLU A 262 -12.51 17.42 4.98
C GLU A 262 -12.76 17.85 3.54
N THR A 263 -11.69 18.25 2.84
CA THR A 263 -11.75 18.65 1.44
C THR A 263 -12.32 17.54 0.55
N ALA A 264 -11.84 16.30 0.72
CA ALA A 264 -12.31 15.15 -0.04
C ALA A 264 -13.81 14.88 0.18
N PHE A 265 -14.26 14.88 1.43
CA PHE A 265 -15.66 14.55 1.75
C PHE A 265 -16.64 15.66 1.40
N GLU A 266 -16.23 16.94 1.49
CA GLU A 266 -17.01 18.06 0.96
C GLU A 266 -17.27 17.90 -0.56
N PHE A 267 -16.24 17.49 -1.31
CA PHE A 267 -16.41 17.20 -2.74
C PHE A 267 -17.31 16.01 -3.03
N LEU A 268 -17.28 14.98 -2.19
CA LEU A 268 -18.08 13.77 -2.37
C LEU A 268 -19.55 13.92 -1.95
N SER A 269 -19.86 14.86 -1.05
CA SER A 269 -21.23 15.21 -0.66
C SER A 269 -21.89 16.21 -1.61
N SER A 270 -21.08 17.04 -2.27
CA SER A 270 -21.55 18.08 -3.19
C SER A 270 -21.71 17.62 -4.65
N ALA A 271 -21.40 16.36 -4.94
CA ALA A 271 -21.40 15.76 -6.29
C ALA A 271 -22.37 14.58 -6.38
#